data_AF-A0A7X6ZIW2-F1
#
_entry.id   AF-A0A7X6ZIW2-F1
#
_cell.length_a   1.000
_cell.length_b   1.000
_cell.length_c   1.000
_cell.angle_alpha   90.00
_cell.angle_beta   90.00
_cell.angle_gamma   90.00
#
_symmetry.space_group_name_H-M   'P 1'
#
loop_
_entity.id
_entity.type
_entity.pdbx_description
1 polymer ?
#
loop_
_entity_poly.entity_id
_entity_poly.type
_entity_poly.pdbx_seq_one_letter_code
_entity_poly.pdbx_strand_id
1 'polypeptide(L)' 'MKAELLNKIQRKEALIGIVGLGYVGLPLAMRFSEVGFQVLGLDVDRDKV' A
#
# COMPACT_ATOMS: atom_id res chain seq x y z
N MET A 1 1.18 -19.19 8.51
CA MET A 1 0.44 -18.26 7.62
C MET A 1 -0.17 -17.06 8.34
N LYS A 2 -1.25 -17.17 9.14
CA LYS A 2 -1.85 -15.99 9.81
C LYS A 2 -0.86 -15.26 10.74
N ALA A 3 -0.21 -15.98 11.64
CA ALA A 3 0.74 -15.38 12.59
C ALA A 3 1.93 -14.71 11.88
N GLU A 4 2.42 -15.29 10.80
CA GLU A 4 3.51 -14.73 10.01
C GLU A 4 3.11 -13.42 9.32
N LEU A 5 1.91 -13.36 8.73
CA LEU A 5 1.39 -12.12 8.15
C LEU A 5 1.22 -11.03 9.21
N LEU A 6 0.66 -11.38 10.37
CA LEU A 6 0.50 -10.42 11.48
C LEU A 6 1.85 -9.87 11.93
N ASN A 7 2.87 -10.72 12.05
CA ASN A 7 4.23 -10.28 12.37
C ASN A 7 4.80 -9.34 11.29
N LYS A 8 4.60 -9.64 10.00
CA LYS A 8 5.03 -8.75 8.90
C LYS A 8 4.33 -7.39 8.94
N ILE A 9 3.04 -7.36 9.26
CA ILE A 9 2.28 -6.11 9.42
C ILE A 9 2.83 -5.30 10.62
N GLN A 10 3.03 -5.95 11.77
CA GLN A 10 3.59 -5.29 12.96
C GLN A 10 4.98 -4.71 12.71
N ARG A 11 5.80 -5.41 11.91
CA ARG A 11 7.16 -4.98 11.53
C ARG A 11 7.21 -4.05 10.31
N LYS A 12 6.06 -3.75 9.69
CA LYS A 12 5.94 -2.97 8.44
C LYS A 12 6.65 -3.56 7.22
N GLU A 13 6.87 -4.88 7.24
CA GLU A 13 7.49 -5.66 6.17
C GLU A 13 6.45 -6.24 5.19
N ALA A 14 5.17 -6.07 5.48
CA ALA A 14 4.11 -6.43 4.55
C ALA A 14 4.04 -5.43 3.39
N LEU A 15 3.97 -5.92 2.16
CA LEU A 15 3.67 -5.10 0.99
C LEU A 15 2.18 -4.74 0.98
N ILE A 16 1.87 -3.45 0.95
CA ILE A 16 0.49 -2.95 0.87
C ILE A 16 0.15 -2.73 -0.60
N GLY A 17 -0.83 -3.47 -1.13
CA GLY A 17 -1.38 -3.26 -2.47
C GLY A 17 -2.59 -2.33 -2.42
N ILE A 18 -2.62 -1.27 -3.24
CA ILE A 18 -3.75 -0.34 -3.36
C ILE A 18 -4.20 -0.31 -4.82
N VAL A 19 -5.46 -0.66 -5.05
CA VAL A 19 -6.09 -0.67 -6.38
C VAL A 19 -6.99 0.57 -6.53
N GLY A 20 -6.72 1.37 -7.55
CA GLY A 20 -7.33 2.67 -7.82
C GLY A 20 -6.59 3.79 -7.08
N LEU A 21 -5.89 4.65 -7.82
CA LEU A 21 -5.09 5.78 -7.33
C LEU A 21 -5.80 7.12 -7.61
N GLY A 22 -7.12 7.14 -7.40
CA GLY A 22 -7.91 8.37 -7.43
C GLY A 22 -7.80 9.16 -6.12
N TYR A 23 -8.81 10.01 -5.89
CA TYR A 23 -8.87 10.92 -4.73
C TYR A 23 -8.66 10.24 -3.37
N VAL A 24 -9.09 8.99 -3.19
CA VAL A 24 -8.93 8.25 -1.92
C VAL A 24 -7.66 7.40 -1.92
N GLY A 25 -7.42 6.67 -3.00
CA GLY A 25 -6.33 5.68 -3.03
C GLY A 25 -4.95 6.30 -3.06
N LEU A 26 -4.77 7.44 -3.73
CA LEU A 26 -3.46 8.11 -3.77
C LEU A 26 -3.06 8.65 -2.39
N PRO A 27 -3.89 9.43 -1.66
CA PRO A 27 -3.57 9.81 -0.29
C PRO A 27 -3.36 8.62 0.64
N LEU A 28 -4.13 7.54 0.48
CA LEU A 28 -3.95 6.32 1.27
C LEU A 28 -2.58 5.68 1.02
N ALA A 29 -2.15 5.59 -0.24
CA ALA A 29 -0.84 5.09 -0.62
C ALA A 29 0.28 5.92 -0.01
N MET A 30 0.15 7.26 -0.09
CA MET A 30 1.10 8.17 0.54
C MET A 30 1.16 7.96 2.06
N ARG A 31 0.03 7.85 2.76
CA ARG A 31 0.03 7.63 4.22
C ARG A 31 0.70 6.32 4.62
N PHE A 32 0.47 5.23 3.89
CA PHE A 32 1.15 3.96 4.20
C PHE A 32 2.65 4.04 3.92
N SER A 33 3.06 4.75 2.87
CA SER A 33 4.48 5.01 2.60
C SER A 33 5.13 5.87 3.68
N GLU A 34 4.48 6.96 4.09
CA GLU A 34 4.94 7.87 5.15
C GLU A 34 5.14 7.15 6.49
N VAL A 35 4.26 6.22 6.84
CA VAL A 35 4.40 5.44 8.08
C VAL A 35 5.37 4.26 7.94
N GLY A 36 6.00 4.07 6.77
CA GLY A 36 7.13 3.16 6.57
C GLY A 36 6.78 1.79 6.00
N PHE A 37 5.60 1.60 5.40
CA PHE A 37 5.31 0.40 4.61
C PHE A 37 5.81 0.56 3.18
N GLN A 38 6.16 -0.57 2.55
CA GLN A 38 6.24 -0.64 1.10
C GLN A 38 4.83 -0.67 0.52
N VAL A 39 4.59 0.14 -0.51
CA VAL A 39 3.27 0.27 -1.15
C VAL A 39 3.39 0.02 -2.64
N LEU A 40 2.51 -0.82 -3.17
CA LEU A 40 2.30 -1.05 -4.59
C LEU A 40 0.96 -0.44 -4.99
N GLY A 41 1.00 0.66 -5.74
CA GLY A 41 -0.17 1.28 -6.35
C GLY A 41 -0.50 0.62 -7.69
N LEU A 42 -1.78 0.38 -7.95
CA LEU A 42 -2.29 -0.19 -9.19
C LEU A 42 -3.42 0.72 -9.70
N ASP A 43 -3.28 1.28 -10.90
CA ASP A 43 -4.35 1.99 -11.59
C ASP A 43 -4.45 1.49 -13.05
N VAL A 44 -5.63 1.62 -13.64
CA VAL A 44 -5.87 1.30 -15.06
C VAL A 44 -5.49 2.46 -15.96
N ASP A 45 -5.50 3.68 -15.42
CA ASP A 45 -5.15 4.92 -16.09
C ASP A 45 -3.64 5.13 -16.05
N ARG A 46 -2.99 4.91 -17.20
CA ARG A 46 -1.54 5.04 -17.35
C ARG A 46 -1.05 6.48 -17.28
N ASP A 47 -1.93 7.47 -17.45
CA ASP A 47 -1.52 8.87 -17.39
C ASP A 47 -1.40 9.35 -15.93
N LYS A 48 -1.91 8.57 -14.96
CA LYS A 48 -1.80 8.86 -13.52
C LYS A 48 -0.56 8.26 -12.85
N VAL A 49 0.09 7.25 -13.45
CA VAL A 49 1.13 6.41 -12.80
C VAL A 49 2.33 6.14 -13.70
#